data_AF-A0A0A7EKM1-F1
#
_entry.id   AF-A0A0A7EKM1-F1
#
_cell.length_a   1.000
_cell.length_b   1.000
_cell.length_c   1.000
_cell.angle_alpha   90.00
_cell.angle_beta   90.00
_cell.angle_gamma   90.00
#
_symmetry.space_group_name_H-M   'P 1'
#
loop_
_entity.id
_entity.type
_entity.pdbx_description
1 polymer ?
#
loop_
_entity_poly.entity_id
_entity_poly.type
_entity_poly.pdbx_seq_one_letter_code
_entity_poly.pdbx_strand_id
1 'polypeptide(L)'
;MELSQEELEFFSGMFADKPLPDDTLQTGHALSVKSDIPSSLYQVFEQSKLTLLAEISHYQLWFPLEMTIEDGEFKPLLGTPEIVDIQNGERSWRGGEFADVALKDQKGKNHDLLSLSSTGIAFRVSDRRSLKRILNEKSLSINLPNDEEVALEFETVRVERDLVAAKIAKVQRGRDRLRKFLFNLHRSEHQNLYQGLQS
;
A
#
# COMPACT_ATOMS: atom_id res chain seq x y z
N MET A 1 14.99 22.66 -13.96
CA MET A 1 13.73 23.41 -14.15
C MET A 1 13.70 24.44 -13.05
N GLU A 2 13.58 25.72 -13.39
CA GLU A 2 13.39 26.80 -12.43
C GLU A 2 11.90 27.11 -12.34
N LEU A 3 11.39 27.23 -11.12
CA LEU A 3 10.00 27.60 -10.88
C LEU A 3 9.78 29.05 -11.30
N SER A 4 8.63 29.31 -11.91
CA SER A 4 8.20 30.66 -12.25
C SER A 4 7.92 31.47 -10.99
N GLN A 5 7.94 32.80 -11.14
CA GLN A 5 7.74 33.72 -10.01
C GLN A 5 6.32 33.61 -9.44
N GLU A 6 5.32 33.33 -10.29
CA GLU A 6 3.94 33.04 -9.86
C GLU A 6 3.86 31.75 -9.03
N GLU A 7 4.58 30.70 -9.40
CA GLU A 7 4.63 29.44 -8.63
C GLU A 7 5.30 29.66 -7.27
N LEU A 8 6.37 30.44 -7.20
CA LEU A 8 7.06 30.77 -5.95
C LEU A 8 6.17 31.58 -4.99
N GLU A 9 5.47 32.58 -5.50
CA GLU A 9 4.54 33.39 -4.71
C GLU A 9 3.38 32.54 -4.17
N PHE A 10 2.84 31.64 -4.99
CA PHE A 10 1.82 30.69 -4.58
C PHE A 10 2.28 29.78 -3.43
N PHE A 11 3.48 29.19 -3.52
CA PHE A 11 4.01 28.36 -2.43
C PHE A 11 4.24 29.17 -1.16
N SER A 12 4.76 30.40 -1.28
CA SER A 12 5.01 31.25 -0.12
C SER A 12 3.74 31.60 0.66
N GLY A 13 2.60 31.78 -0.04
CA GLY A 13 1.32 32.07 0.59
C GLY A 13 0.66 30.85 1.23
N MET A 14 0.95 29.64 0.73
CA MET A 14 0.36 28.39 1.22
C MET A 14 0.94 27.95 2.57
N PHE A 15 2.21 28.29 2.84
CA PHE A 15 2.91 27.99 4.10
C PHE A 15 3.01 29.19 5.06
N ALA A 16 2.30 30.28 4.77
CA ALA A 16 2.22 31.41 5.69
C ALA A 16 1.27 31.05 6.84
N ASP A 17 1.82 30.90 8.05
CA ASP A 17 1.07 30.58 9.26
C ASP A 17 -0.10 31.55 9.46
N LYS A 18 -1.33 31.04 9.35
CA LYS A 18 -2.54 31.76 9.81
C LYS A 18 -3.06 31.09 11.08
N PRO A 19 -3.42 31.87 12.12
CA PRO A 19 -3.95 31.31 13.35
C PRO A 19 -5.34 30.72 13.11
N LEU A 20 -5.56 29.50 13.63
CA LEU A 20 -6.83 28.77 13.59
C LEU A 20 -7.83 29.35 14.62
N PRO A 21 -9.14 29.43 14.31
CA PRO A 21 -10.19 29.62 15.30
C PRO A 21 -10.60 28.30 15.98
N ASP A 22 -11.13 28.44 17.19
CA ASP A 22 -11.43 27.41 18.18
C ASP A 22 -12.51 26.38 17.80
N ASP A 23 -12.38 25.24 18.48
CA ASP A 23 -12.94 23.90 18.34
C ASP A 23 -14.49 23.75 18.38
N THR A 24 -15.05 22.76 17.68
CA THR A 24 -16.22 21.98 18.16
C THR A 24 -16.41 20.64 17.41
N LEU A 25 -16.05 19.56 18.10
CA LEU A 25 -16.76 18.26 18.21
C LEU A 25 -17.33 17.63 16.92
N GLN A 26 -16.54 16.79 16.24
CA GLN A 26 -17.06 15.67 15.44
C GLN A 26 -16.27 14.38 15.68
N THR A 27 -16.97 13.36 16.14
CA THR A 27 -16.48 11.98 16.27
C THR A 27 -16.34 11.35 14.88
N GLY A 28 -15.09 11.23 14.43
CA GLY A 28 -14.71 10.61 13.17
C GLY A 28 -13.54 11.39 12.57
N HIS A 29 -12.46 10.72 12.19
CA HIS A 29 -11.31 11.35 11.55
C HIS A 29 -11.66 11.79 10.12
N ALA A 30 -12.52 12.81 9.98
CA ALA A 30 -12.79 13.48 8.73
C ALA A 30 -11.82 14.67 8.64
N LEU A 31 -10.78 14.53 7.83
CA LEU A 31 -9.91 15.65 7.47
C LEU A 31 -10.67 16.53 6.45
N SER A 32 -11.53 17.43 6.90
CA SER A 32 -12.21 18.37 5.99
C SER A 32 -11.30 19.58 5.73
N VAL A 33 -10.78 19.67 4.50
CA VAL A 33 -10.03 20.85 4.06
C VAL A 33 -11.05 21.87 3.54
N LYS A 34 -11.51 22.78 4.40
CA LYS A 34 -12.25 23.97 3.96
C LYS A 34 -11.26 24.99 3.42
N SER A 35 -11.22 25.12 2.11
CA SER A 35 -10.41 26.12 1.42
C SER A 35 -11.17 26.61 0.18
N ASP A 36 -11.26 27.92 0.01
CA ASP A 36 -11.59 28.52 -1.29
C ASP A 36 -10.42 28.23 -2.23
N ILE A 37 -10.54 27.15 -3.00
CA ILE A 37 -9.45 26.62 -3.79
C ILE A 37 -9.34 27.42 -5.11
N PRO A 38 -8.15 27.95 -5.46
CA PRO A 38 -7.89 28.47 -6.78
C PRO A 38 -8.20 27.42 -7.85
N SER A 39 -8.89 27.81 -8.92
CA SER A 39 -9.29 26.92 -10.03
C SER A 39 -8.14 26.07 -10.61
N SER A 40 -6.89 26.55 -10.49
CA SER A 40 -5.66 25.84 -10.86
C SER A 40 -5.38 24.57 -10.05
N LEU A 41 -5.73 24.54 -8.75
CA LEU A 41 -5.50 23.38 -7.89
C LEU A 41 -6.48 22.22 -8.20
N TYR A 42 -7.69 22.51 -8.70
CA TYR A 42 -8.64 21.47 -9.10
C TYR A 42 -8.07 20.53 -10.15
N GLN A 43 -7.34 21.06 -11.13
CA GLN A 43 -6.70 20.24 -12.17
C GLN A 43 -5.60 19.34 -11.60
N VAL A 44 -4.87 19.83 -10.59
CA VAL A 44 -3.88 19.03 -9.86
C VAL A 44 -4.58 17.90 -9.11
N PHE A 45 -5.67 18.17 -8.39
CA PHE A 45 -6.41 17.14 -7.64
C PHE A 45 -7.11 16.11 -8.55
N GLU A 46 -7.64 16.53 -9.69
CA GLU A 46 -8.35 15.64 -10.63
C GLU A 46 -7.38 14.71 -11.39
N GLN A 47 -6.15 15.16 -11.66
CA GLN A 47 -5.19 14.42 -12.49
C GLN A 47 -4.05 13.75 -11.71
N SER A 48 -3.89 14.06 -10.42
CA SER A 48 -2.80 13.53 -9.60
C SER A 48 -3.19 12.26 -8.85
N LYS A 49 -2.20 11.38 -8.68
CA LYS A 49 -2.28 10.29 -7.70
C LYS A 49 -1.72 10.81 -6.39
N LEU A 50 -2.60 11.07 -5.43
CA LEU A 50 -2.19 11.57 -4.12
C LEU A 50 -1.92 10.43 -3.17
N THR A 51 -1.02 10.68 -2.22
CA THR A 51 -0.71 9.73 -1.15
C THR A 51 -0.48 10.51 0.14
N LEU A 52 -1.18 10.11 1.19
CA LEU A 52 -0.95 10.61 2.53
C LEU A 52 0.12 9.72 3.20
N LEU A 53 1.15 10.35 3.76
CA LEU A 53 2.20 9.69 4.52
C LEU A 53 1.94 9.87 6.02
N ALA A 54 1.92 8.76 6.76
CA ALA A 54 1.99 8.78 8.21
C ALA A 54 3.22 7.99 8.67
N GLU A 55 3.89 8.46 9.72
CA GLU A 55 5.05 7.79 10.31
C GLU A 55 4.70 7.28 11.70
N ILE A 56 4.95 5.99 11.95
CA ILE A 56 4.77 5.37 13.27
C ILE A 56 6.00 4.54 13.62
N SER A 57 6.71 4.92 14.68
CA SER A 57 8.00 4.31 15.04
C SER A 57 8.98 4.34 13.85
N HIS A 58 9.33 3.18 13.30
CA HIS A 58 10.23 3.01 12.16
C HIS A 58 9.48 2.49 10.92
N TYR A 59 8.17 2.77 10.86
CA TYR A 59 7.32 2.44 9.73
C TYR A 59 6.73 3.71 9.12
N GLN A 60 6.68 3.72 7.79
CA GLN A 60 5.92 4.69 7.02
C GLN A 60 4.70 4.01 6.42
N LEU A 61 3.53 4.62 6.60
CA LEU A 61 2.26 4.19 6.04
C LEU A 61 1.86 5.16 4.93
N TRP A 62 1.85 4.65 3.69
CA TRP A 62 1.57 5.40 2.47
C TRP A 62 0.15 5.08 2.01
N PHE A 63 -0.82 5.93 2.39
CA PHE A 63 -2.23 5.78 2.07
C PHE A 63 -2.54 6.40 0.71
N PRO A 64 -3.03 5.64 -0.28
CA PRO A 64 -3.63 6.23 -1.47
C PRO A 64 -4.71 7.21 -1.06
N LEU A 65 -4.73 8.41 -1.63
CA LEU A 65 -5.70 9.44 -1.32
C LEU A 65 -6.50 9.75 -2.57
N GLU A 66 -7.81 9.55 -2.49
CA GLU A 66 -8.78 10.06 -3.47
C GLU A 66 -9.47 11.28 -2.87
N MET A 67 -9.67 12.31 -3.68
CA MET A 67 -10.34 13.54 -3.27
C MET A 67 -11.66 13.62 -4.02
N THR A 68 -12.78 13.53 -3.30
CA THR A 68 -14.10 13.83 -3.87
C THR A 68 -14.54 15.23 -3.45
N ILE A 69 -15.41 15.85 -4.25
CA ILE A 69 -16.01 17.14 -3.94
C ILE A 69 -17.51 16.92 -3.79
N GLU A 70 -18.03 17.23 -2.62
CA GLU A 70 -19.46 17.19 -2.32
C GLU A 70 -19.85 18.51 -1.66
N ASP A 71 -20.88 19.18 -2.19
CA ASP A 71 -21.37 20.48 -1.69
C ASP A 71 -20.29 21.58 -1.58
N GLY A 72 -19.28 21.54 -2.45
CA GLY A 72 -18.16 22.48 -2.44
C GLY A 72 -17.10 22.18 -1.36
N GLU A 73 -17.24 21.09 -0.62
CA GLU A 73 -16.25 20.62 0.35
C GLU A 73 -15.45 19.44 -0.20
N PHE A 74 -14.14 19.45 0.06
CA PHE A 74 -13.27 18.32 -0.26
C PHE A 74 -13.39 17.23 0.80
N LYS A 75 -13.72 16.02 0.35
CA LYS A 75 -13.79 14.81 1.18
C LYS A 75 -12.65 13.87 0.80
N PRO A 76 -11.59 13.77 1.63
CA PRO A 76 -10.53 12.81 1.40
C PRO A 76 -11.00 11.40 1.73
N LEU A 77 -10.83 10.48 0.79
CA LEU A 77 -11.00 9.06 0.99
C LEU A 77 -9.63 8.38 1.01
N LEU A 78 -9.27 7.82 2.16
CA LEU A 78 -8.02 7.08 2.31
C LEU A 78 -8.21 5.62 1.91
N GLY A 79 -7.39 5.18 0.95
CA GLY A 79 -7.21 3.79 0.61
C GLY A 79 -6.37 3.05 1.65
N THR A 80 -6.21 1.73 1.46
CA THR A 80 -5.37 0.93 2.36
C THR A 80 -3.88 1.29 2.18
N PRO A 81 -3.12 1.51 3.26
CA PRO A 81 -1.73 1.94 3.15
C PRO A 81 -0.81 0.85 2.61
N GLU A 82 0.31 1.28 2.03
CA GLU A 82 1.51 0.45 1.94
C GLU A 82 2.38 0.73 3.15
N ILE A 83 3.01 -0.31 3.69
CA ILE A 83 3.86 -0.20 4.87
C ILE A 83 5.31 -0.35 4.42
N VAL A 84 6.14 0.63 4.77
CA VAL A 84 7.58 0.65 4.51
C VAL A 84 8.30 0.62 5.85
N ASP A 85 9.19 -0.37 6.02
CA ASP A 85 10.15 -0.47 7.11
C ASP A 85 11.38 0.37 6.77
N ILE A 86 11.68 1.38 7.59
CA ILE A 86 12.78 2.33 7.37
C ILE A 86 14.03 2.02 8.24
N GLN A 87 14.04 0.96 9.06
CA GLN A 87 15.20 0.69 9.93
C GLN A 87 16.48 0.37 9.17
N ASN A 88 16.40 -0.35 8.06
CA ASN A 88 17.55 -0.96 7.40
C ASN A 88 17.44 -0.88 5.87
N GLY A 89 17.34 0.35 5.36
CA GLY A 89 17.16 0.62 3.93
C GLY A 89 15.70 0.46 3.54
N GLU A 90 15.02 1.60 3.43
CA GLU A 90 13.59 1.75 3.09
C GLU A 90 13.08 0.62 2.18
N ARG A 91 12.28 -0.26 2.77
CA ARG A 91 11.79 -1.46 2.08
C ARG A 91 10.33 -1.72 2.44
N SER A 92 9.57 -2.26 1.50
CA SER A 92 8.23 -2.75 1.79
C SER A 92 8.30 -3.76 2.94
N TRP A 93 7.45 -3.57 3.95
CA TRP A 93 7.32 -4.50 5.06
C TRP A 93 6.90 -5.89 4.56
N ARG A 94 7.41 -6.93 5.22
CA ARG A 94 7.23 -8.34 4.83
C ARG A 94 6.60 -9.11 5.96
N GLY A 95 5.45 -9.73 5.69
CA GLY A 95 4.91 -10.77 6.55
C GLY A 95 5.72 -12.07 6.41
N GLY A 96 5.76 -12.87 7.47
CA GLY A 96 6.46 -14.15 7.51
C GLY A 96 5.64 -15.32 8.03
N GLU A 97 4.51 -15.05 8.69
CA GLU A 97 3.59 -16.08 9.20
C GLU A 97 2.20 -15.87 8.58
N PHE A 98 1.71 -16.88 7.88
CA PHE A 98 0.46 -16.80 7.13
C PHE A 98 -0.47 -17.93 7.54
N ALA A 99 -1.55 -17.59 8.25
CA ALA A 99 -2.66 -18.50 8.50
C ALA A 99 -3.68 -18.41 7.36
N ASP A 100 -4.19 -19.55 6.91
CA ASP A 100 -5.24 -19.65 5.89
C ASP A 100 -4.93 -18.95 4.56
N VAL A 101 -3.64 -18.90 4.18
CA VAL A 101 -3.17 -18.40 2.88
C VAL A 101 -2.61 -19.56 2.06
N ALA A 102 -3.06 -19.69 0.82
CA ALA A 102 -2.54 -20.70 -0.11
C ALA A 102 -1.94 -20.03 -1.34
N LEU A 103 -0.66 -20.31 -1.61
CA LEU A 103 0.00 -19.95 -2.86
C LEU A 103 -0.20 -21.06 -3.88
N LYS A 104 -0.76 -20.72 -5.04
CA LYS A 104 -1.07 -21.65 -6.13
C LYS A 104 -0.35 -21.28 -7.40
N ASP A 105 0.06 -22.29 -8.14
CA ASP A 105 0.48 -22.11 -9.53
C ASP A 105 -0.70 -22.24 -10.51
N GLN A 106 -0.47 -22.08 -11.82
CA GLN A 106 -1.54 -22.11 -12.83
C GLN A 106 -2.29 -23.44 -12.96
N LYS A 107 -1.75 -24.55 -12.41
CA LYS A 107 -2.45 -25.85 -12.34
C LYS A 107 -3.25 -26.01 -11.04
N GLY A 108 -3.30 -24.97 -10.20
CA GLY A 108 -3.99 -25.00 -8.91
C GLY A 108 -3.24 -25.78 -7.83
N LYS A 109 -1.97 -26.15 -8.06
CA LYS A 109 -1.16 -26.85 -7.04
C LYS A 109 -0.63 -25.84 -6.02
N ASN A 110 -0.74 -26.21 -4.74
CA ASN A 110 -0.28 -25.41 -3.60
C ASN A 110 1.25 -25.50 -3.41
N HIS A 111 1.83 -24.39 -2.95
CA HIS A 111 3.23 -24.21 -2.59
C HIS A 111 3.35 -23.48 -1.25
N ASP A 112 4.48 -23.63 -0.57
CA ASP A 112 4.67 -23.01 0.74
C ASP A 112 5.04 -21.54 0.54
N LEU A 113 4.19 -20.63 1.02
CA LEU A 113 4.50 -19.20 1.07
C LEU A 113 5.41 -18.93 2.28
N LEU A 114 6.58 -18.34 2.04
CA LEU A 114 7.58 -18.07 3.09
C LEU A 114 7.64 -16.60 3.49
N SER A 115 7.44 -15.68 2.55
CA SER A 115 7.35 -14.26 2.83
C SER A 115 6.57 -13.53 1.74
N LEU A 116 5.90 -12.45 2.12
CA LEU A 116 5.08 -11.64 1.20
C LEU A 116 5.14 -10.16 1.61
N SER A 117 5.27 -9.30 0.62
CA SER A 117 5.17 -7.84 0.72
C SER A 117 4.40 -7.29 -0.48
N SER A 118 4.20 -5.98 -0.54
CA SER A 118 3.62 -5.30 -1.70
C SER A 118 4.45 -5.46 -2.99
N THR A 119 5.76 -5.67 -2.86
CA THR A 119 6.71 -5.65 -3.99
C THR A 119 7.50 -6.93 -4.18
N GLY A 120 7.42 -7.88 -3.25
CA GLY A 120 8.22 -9.11 -3.27
C GLY A 120 7.53 -10.31 -2.62
N ILE A 121 7.94 -11.49 -3.06
CA ILE A 121 7.43 -12.79 -2.61
C ILE A 121 8.58 -13.80 -2.50
N ALA A 122 8.54 -14.65 -1.47
CA ALA A 122 9.38 -15.83 -1.38
C ALA A 122 8.54 -17.06 -1.07
N PHE A 123 8.85 -18.17 -1.75
CA PHE A 123 8.08 -19.41 -1.63
C PHE A 123 8.95 -20.64 -1.87
N ARG A 124 8.49 -21.80 -1.38
CA ARG A 124 9.12 -23.10 -1.60
C ARG A 124 8.25 -23.97 -2.49
N VAL A 125 8.86 -24.61 -3.46
CA VAL A 125 8.19 -25.49 -4.42
C VAL A 125 8.57 -26.95 -4.16
N SER A 126 7.58 -27.79 -3.88
CA SER A 126 7.83 -29.16 -3.40
C SER A 126 8.42 -30.12 -4.44
N ASP A 127 8.37 -29.78 -5.75
CA ASP A 127 8.91 -30.65 -6.80
C ASP A 127 9.50 -29.89 -7.99
N ARG A 128 10.48 -30.53 -8.64
CA ARG A 128 11.23 -29.96 -9.78
C ARG A 128 10.40 -29.68 -11.02
N ARG A 129 9.32 -30.43 -11.28
CA ARG A 129 8.46 -30.20 -12.46
C ARG A 129 7.64 -28.94 -12.26
N SER A 130 7.07 -28.75 -11.07
CA SER A 130 6.37 -27.51 -10.71
C SER A 130 7.32 -26.32 -10.73
N LEU A 131 8.54 -26.45 -10.21
CA LEU A 131 9.52 -25.37 -10.23
C LEU A 131 9.82 -24.90 -11.66
N LYS A 132 10.18 -25.83 -12.57
CA LYS A 132 10.45 -25.47 -13.97
C LYS A 132 9.28 -24.74 -14.63
N ARG A 133 8.06 -25.19 -14.33
CA ARG A 133 6.84 -24.61 -14.88
C ARG A 133 6.58 -23.21 -14.34
N ILE A 134 6.63 -23.02 -13.02
CA ILE A 134 6.45 -21.72 -12.36
C ILE A 134 7.47 -20.70 -12.88
N LEU A 135 8.73 -21.10 -13.07
CA LEU A 135 9.78 -20.23 -13.60
C LEU A 135 9.55 -19.86 -15.08
N ASN A 136 8.85 -20.70 -15.85
CA ASN A 136 8.49 -20.42 -17.24
C ASN A 136 7.21 -19.56 -17.35
N GLU A 137 6.18 -19.88 -16.56
CA GLU A 137 4.89 -19.19 -16.55
C GLU A 137 4.97 -17.81 -15.88
N LYS A 138 5.88 -17.64 -14.91
CA LYS A 138 6.11 -16.40 -14.14
C LYS A 138 4.84 -15.82 -13.52
N SER A 139 3.88 -16.68 -13.19
CA SER A 139 2.57 -16.29 -12.69
C SER A 139 2.13 -17.20 -11.54
N LEU A 140 1.51 -16.60 -10.54
CA LEU A 140 1.02 -17.24 -9.33
C LEU A 140 -0.33 -16.64 -8.93
N SER A 141 -1.10 -17.41 -8.18
CA SER A 141 -2.31 -16.96 -7.49
C SER A 141 -2.17 -17.16 -5.99
N ILE A 142 -2.61 -16.19 -5.20
CA ILE A 142 -2.67 -16.27 -3.74
C ILE A 142 -4.14 -16.25 -3.35
N ASN A 143 -4.58 -17.30 -2.65
CA ASN A 143 -5.85 -17.29 -1.95
C ASN A 143 -5.60 -16.73 -0.55
N LEU A 144 -6.15 -15.55 -0.30
CA LEU A 144 -6.20 -14.90 1.01
C LEU A 144 -7.38 -15.46 1.83
N PRO A 145 -7.45 -15.17 3.15
CA PRO A 145 -8.62 -15.54 3.95
C PRO A 145 -9.92 -14.99 3.34
N ASN A 146 -11.03 -15.72 3.53
CA ASN A 146 -12.36 -15.43 2.96
C ASN A 146 -12.46 -15.60 1.42
N ASP A 147 -11.70 -16.53 0.85
CA ASP A 147 -11.71 -16.86 -0.58
C ASP A 147 -11.39 -15.67 -1.51
N GLU A 148 -10.62 -14.71 -1.00
CA GLU A 148 -10.15 -13.57 -1.78
C GLU A 148 -8.92 -13.95 -2.60
N GLU A 149 -9.06 -13.98 -3.92
CA GLU A 149 -7.95 -14.29 -4.82
C GLU A 149 -7.15 -13.05 -5.24
N VAL A 150 -5.81 -13.21 -5.27
CA VAL A 150 -4.84 -12.25 -5.82
C VAL A 150 -4.01 -12.96 -6.89
N ALA A 151 -4.09 -12.48 -8.13
CA ALA A 151 -3.30 -13.00 -9.24
C ALA A 151 -2.11 -12.07 -9.52
N LEU A 152 -0.90 -12.62 -9.61
CA LEU A 152 0.32 -11.85 -9.80
C LEU A 152 1.28 -12.48 -10.82
N GLU A 153 2.09 -11.62 -11.42
CA GLU A 153 3.29 -11.96 -12.19
C GLU A 153 4.52 -11.58 -11.40
N PHE A 154 5.60 -12.35 -11.58
CA PHE A 154 6.83 -12.14 -10.83
C PHE A 154 8.08 -12.27 -11.69
N GLU A 155 9.12 -11.59 -11.25
CA GLU A 155 10.49 -11.70 -11.77
C GLU A 155 11.36 -12.37 -10.73
N THR A 156 11.99 -13.48 -11.11
CA THR A 156 12.89 -14.22 -10.23
C THR A 156 14.12 -13.38 -9.91
N VAL A 157 14.39 -13.20 -8.62
CA VAL A 157 15.62 -12.56 -8.14
C VAL A 157 16.65 -13.61 -7.79
N ARG A 158 16.20 -14.70 -7.14
CA ARG A 158 17.08 -15.78 -6.69
C ARG A 158 16.32 -17.11 -6.66
N VAL A 159 17.00 -18.18 -7.06
CA VAL A 159 16.51 -19.55 -6.94
C VAL A 159 17.58 -20.39 -6.26
N GLU A 160 17.23 -21.00 -5.14
CA GLU A 160 18.11 -21.86 -4.35
C GLU A 160 17.41 -23.19 -4.08
N ARG A 161 17.78 -24.24 -4.83
CA ARG A 161 17.15 -25.57 -4.79
C ARG A 161 15.64 -25.53 -5.08
N ASP A 162 14.83 -25.47 -4.03
CA ASP A 162 13.38 -25.45 -4.01
C ASP A 162 12.81 -24.10 -3.57
N LEU A 163 13.64 -23.19 -3.08
CA LEU A 163 13.28 -21.83 -2.68
C LEU A 163 13.40 -20.88 -3.87
N VAL A 164 12.35 -20.07 -4.06
CA VAL A 164 12.30 -18.99 -5.03
C VAL A 164 12.06 -17.68 -4.28
N ALA A 165 12.93 -16.70 -4.50
CA ALA A 165 12.71 -15.31 -4.11
C ALA A 165 12.51 -14.47 -5.36
N ALA A 166 11.45 -13.68 -5.39
CA ALA A 166 11.03 -12.96 -6.58
C ALA A 166 10.49 -11.57 -6.24
N LYS A 167 10.63 -10.67 -7.21
CA LYS A 167 9.96 -9.37 -7.23
C LYS A 167 8.58 -9.54 -7.85
N ILE A 168 7.56 -8.95 -7.25
CA ILE A 168 6.23 -8.87 -7.87
C ILE A 168 6.35 -7.84 -8.99
N ALA A 169 6.25 -8.31 -10.24
CA ALA A 169 6.33 -7.45 -11.42
C ALA A 169 4.99 -6.73 -11.65
N LYS A 170 3.89 -7.46 -11.47
CA LYS A 170 2.54 -6.94 -11.64
C LYS A 170 1.55 -7.73 -10.79
N VAL A 171 0.64 -7.01 -10.14
CA VAL A 171 -0.58 -7.62 -9.58
C VAL A 171 -1.67 -7.45 -10.63
N GLN A 172 -2.07 -8.54 -11.28
CA GLN A 172 -3.10 -8.52 -12.32
C GLN A 172 -4.49 -8.28 -11.72
N ARG A 173 -4.76 -8.87 -10.56
CA ARG A 173 -6.04 -8.77 -9.84
C ARG A 173 -5.81 -8.81 -8.33
N GLY A 174 -6.59 -8.04 -7.58
CA GLY A 174 -6.60 -8.11 -6.12
C GLY A 174 -5.51 -7.27 -5.44
N ARG A 175 -5.02 -6.20 -6.08
CA ARG A 175 -4.01 -5.29 -5.49
C ARG A 175 -4.46 -4.74 -4.14
N ASP A 176 -5.68 -4.24 -4.04
CA ASP A 176 -6.18 -3.65 -2.79
C ASP A 176 -6.44 -4.71 -1.72
N ARG A 177 -6.84 -5.93 -2.12
CA ARG A 177 -6.97 -7.07 -1.23
C ARG A 177 -5.63 -7.47 -0.62
N LEU A 178 -4.59 -7.56 -1.46
CA LEU A 178 -3.22 -7.81 -1.00
C LEU A 178 -2.76 -6.74 -0.01
N ARG A 179 -2.99 -5.45 -0.32
CA ARG A 179 -2.65 -4.36 0.60
C ARG A 179 -3.41 -4.49 1.92
N LYS A 180 -4.71 -4.76 1.87
CA LYS A 180 -5.58 -4.89 3.05
C LYS A 180 -5.16 -6.06 3.92
N PHE A 181 -4.86 -7.19 3.29
CA PHE A 181 -4.31 -8.35 3.98
C PHE A 181 -3.00 -8.02 4.69
N LEU A 182 -2.02 -7.45 3.98
CA LEU A 182 -0.71 -7.08 4.56
C LEU A 182 -0.86 -6.05 5.69
N PHE A 183 -1.73 -5.05 5.52
CA PHE A 183 -1.99 -4.05 6.56
C PHE A 183 -2.61 -4.67 7.81
N ASN A 184 -3.62 -5.53 7.64
CA ASN A 184 -4.26 -6.22 8.76
C ASN A 184 -3.29 -7.18 9.47
N LEU A 185 -2.45 -7.89 8.71
CA LEU A 185 -1.41 -8.76 9.26
C LEU A 185 -0.43 -7.94 10.10
N HIS A 186 0.13 -6.86 9.54
CA HIS A 186 1.02 -5.96 10.29
C HIS A 186 0.36 -5.41 11.56
N ARG A 187 -0.89 -4.96 11.47
CA ARG A 187 -1.65 -4.46 12.63
C ARG A 187 -1.83 -5.52 13.71
N SER A 188 -2.04 -6.78 13.32
CA SER A 188 -2.19 -7.89 14.25
C SER A 188 -0.88 -8.28 14.93
N GLU A 189 0.24 -8.19 14.22
CA GLU A 189 1.60 -8.48 14.74
C GLU A 189 2.15 -7.34 15.60
N HIS A 190 1.76 -6.09 15.32
CA HIS A 190 2.29 -4.88 15.96
C HIS A 190 1.20 -4.08 16.69
N GLN A 191 0.34 -4.74 17.47
CA GLN A 191 -0.83 -4.12 18.08
C GLN A 191 -0.49 -2.85 18.89
N ASN A 192 0.65 -2.85 19.58
CA ASN A 192 1.17 -1.72 20.35
C ASN A 192 1.36 -0.45 19.52
N LEU A 193 1.68 -0.56 18.23
CA LEU A 193 1.82 0.62 17.35
C LEU A 193 0.47 1.28 17.03
N TYR A 194 -0.63 0.57 17.24
CA TYR A 194 -1.98 1.00 16.88
C TYR A 194 -2.89 1.23 18.10
N GLN A 195 -2.36 1.13 19.32
CA GLN A 195 -3.14 1.19 20.57
C GLN A 195 -3.76 2.57 20.90
N GLY A 196 -3.61 3.58 20.05
CA GLY A 196 -4.33 4.87 20.13
C GLY A 196 -5.32 5.13 19.00
N LEU A 197 -5.51 4.17 18.08
CA LEU A 197 -6.35 4.30 16.88
C LEU A 197 -7.68 3.51 16.99
N GLN A 198 -8.02 3.04 18.20
CA GLN A 198 -9.33 2.43 18.45
C GLN A 198 -10.35 3.54 18.74
N SER A 199 -11.13 3.88 17.72
CA SER A 199 -12.42 4.59 17.85
C SER A 199 -13.55 3.58 17.93
#